data_AF-A0A1F2QCV4-F1
#
_entry.id   AF-A0A1F2QCV4-F1
#
_cell.length_a   1.000
_cell.length_b   1.000
_cell.length_c   1.000
_cell.angle_alpha   90.00
_cell.angle_beta   90.00
_cell.angle_gamma   90.00
#
_symmetry.space_group_name_H-M   'P 1'
#
loop_
_entity.id
_entity.type
_entity.pdbx_description
1 polymer ?
#
loop_
_entity_poly.entity_id
_entity_poly.type
_entity_poly.pdbx_seq_one_letter_code
_entity_poly.pdbx_strand_id
1 'polypeptide(L)'
;MKKDLGIHLAIFVLLMVSLPGVASPQQIEKKDCMFLSSLHYTASGMGYWYDKSNGGLEAVTGIPYSELSCKNCHVSSCDDCHKTEADGKATYSTKFARDQAMCLKCHAREASMMKIDKLENHEDVHVLAGMQCMDCHTGRDVHGNGTVYASMKQVGALTPKCEGCHEKIAQTTSHTVHAEKLDCNACHVRQVVSCTNCHFETLVKTGKRVAVPVSGWVFLMNSNGKATSANMQTFVAQGNNTFLMFAPQFSHSVMKCGRTCEECHATEVVAEAKSGKVRLLWLDSSGVQHARGVIPVPSGAKYELVFQNHQDGKWSVIENPAEPPIHFAGYGTPLSGAQLEKLARVERGK
;
A
#
# COMPACT_ATOMS: atom_id res chain seq x y z
N MET A 1 26.75 93.04 24.72
CA MET A 1 27.30 92.36 25.92
C MET A 1 26.17 91.60 26.61
N LYS A 2 26.42 90.33 26.98
CA LYS A 2 25.57 89.39 27.75
C LYS A 2 24.33 88.89 26.99
N LYS A 3 24.33 87.68 26.38
CA LYS A 3 24.21 86.32 26.98
C LYS A 3 23.06 86.23 27.98
N ASP A 4 21.87 85.87 27.49
CA ASP A 4 20.87 85.17 28.29
C ASP A 4 20.62 83.79 27.69
N LEU A 5 20.95 82.80 28.52
CA LEU A 5 20.89 81.37 28.30
C LEU A 5 19.50 80.90 28.76
N GLY A 6 18.55 80.85 27.84
CA GLY A 6 17.25 80.20 28.07
C GLY A 6 17.36 78.70 27.82
N ILE A 7 17.54 77.92 28.88
CA ILE A 7 17.48 76.45 28.84
C ILE A 7 16.00 76.07 28.63
N HIS A 8 15.63 75.70 27.41
CA HIS A 8 14.41 74.94 27.16
C HIS A 8 14.73 73.46 27.18
N LEU A 9 14.44 72.84 28.32
CA LEU A 9 14.47 71.39 28.52
C LEU A 9 13.35 70.76 27.68
N ALA A 10 13.65 70.40 26.44
CA ALA A 10 12.77 69.57 25.62
C ALA A 10 12.91 68.12 26.10
N ILE A 11 12.03 67.71 27.02
CA ILE A 11 11.86 66.31 27.40
C ILE A 11 11.28 65.58 26.19
N PHE A 12 12.15 64.97 25.38
CA PHE A 12 11.74 64.02 24.35
C PHE A 12 11.38 62.72 25.06
N VAL A 13 10.10 62.56 25.43
CA VAL A 13 9.55 61.28 25.86
C VAL A 13 9.55 60.37 24.63
N LEU A 14 10.58 59.54 24.52
CA LEU A 14 10.66 58.47 23.55
C LEU A 14 9.61 57.42 23.97
N LEU A 15 8.37 57.59 23.52
CA LEU A 15 7.35 56.53 23.54
C LEU A 15 7.84 55.41 22.62
N MET A 16 8.61 54.47 23.18
CA MET A 16 8.81 53.17 22.56
C MET A 16 7.45 52.47 22.54
N VAL A 17 6.72 52.68 21.45
CA VAL A 17 5.60 51.83 21.08
C VAL A 17 6.23 50.48 20.73
N SER A 18 6.35 49.61 21.73
CA SER A 18 6.60 48.20 21.52
C SER A 18 5.39 47.64 20.79
N LEU A 19 5.42 47.68 19.45
CA LEU A 19 4.55 46.85 18.64
C LEU A 19 4.77 45.41 19.12
N PRO A 20 3.73 44.72 19.64
CA PRO A 20 3.86 43.29 19.86
C PRO A 20 4.08 42.69 18.47
N GLY A 21 5.32 42.33 18.17
CA GLY A 21 5.63 41.54 17.00
C GLY A 21 4.79 40.29 17.12
N VAL A 22 3.72 40.20 16.34
CA VAL A 22 2.96 38.98 16.18
C VAL A 22 3.92 38.06 15.45
N ALA A 23 4.72 37.31 16.22
CA ALA A 23 5.49 36.20 15.71
C ALA A 23 4.47 35.15 15.28
N SER A 24 3.97 35.28 14.05
CA SER A 24 3.22 34.20 13.43
C SER A 24 4.16 32.99 13.37
N PRO A 25 3.72 31.79 13.79
CA PRO A 25 4.52 30.59 13.67
C PRO A 25 4.99 30.47 12.22
N GLN A 26 6.30 30.48 12.01
CA GLN A 26 6.84 30.31 10.68
C GLN A 26 6.50 28.91 10.20
N GLN A 27 5.82 28.80 9.06
CA GLN A 27 5.55 27.51 8.45
C GLN A 27 6.90 26.83 8.15
N ILE A 28 7.09 25.61 8.64
CA ILE A 28 8.29 24.83 8.33
C ILE A 28 8.20 24.44 6.87
N GLU A 29 9.16 24.94 6.06
CA GLU A 29 9.23 24.58 4.66
C GLU A 29 9.65 23.11 4.51
N LYS A 30 9.20 22.44 3.43
CA LYS A 30 9.57 21.04 3.16
C LYS A 30 11.07 20.80 3.09
N LYS A 31 11.82 21.81 2.62
CA LYS A 31 13.29 21.78 2.54
C LYS A 31 13.96 21.71 3.93
N ASP A 32 13.27 22.20 4.96
CA ASP A 32 13.79 22.31 6.33
C ASP A 32 13.31 21.14 7.21
N CYS A 33 12.40 20.28 6.72
CA CYS A 33 11.96 19.06 7.41
C CYS A 33 11.60 17.95 6.41
N MET A 34 12.47 16.93 6.33
CA MET A 34 12.29 15.78 5.42
C MET A 34 10.98 15.03 5.67
N PHE A 35 10.47 15.01 6.90
CA PHE A 35 9.19 14.37 7.22
C PHE A 35 8.04 14.94 6.40
N LEU A 36 8.04 16.24 6.10
CA LEU A 36 7.02 16.89 5.28
C LEU A 36 7.03 16.46 3.80
N SER A 37 8.07 15.75 3.38
CA SER A 37 8.17 15.11 2.06
C SER A 37 7.84 13.62 2.07
N SER A 38 7.71 13.01 3.25
CA SER A 38 7.47 11.57 3.41
C SER A 38 6.08 11.14 2.94
N LEU A 39 5.92 9.87 2.59
CA LEU A 39 4.61 9.30 2.25
C LEU A 39 3.67 9.22 3.45
N HIS A 40 4.19 9.12 4.68
CA HIS A 40 3.38 9.14 5.90
C HIS A 40 2.76 10.52 6.14
N TYR A 41 3.50 11.60 5.88
CA TYR A 41 2.97 12.96 6.00
C TYR A 41 2.05 13.34 4.83
N THR A 42 2.47 13.02 3.60
CA THR A 42 1.77 13.51 2.40
C THR A 42 0.57 12.66 2.01
N ALA A 43 0.56 11.37 2.39
CA ALA A 43 -0.35 10.36 1.88
C ALA A 43 -0.45 10.31 0.33
N SER A 44 0.56 10.83 -0.39
CA SER A 44 0.51 10.98 -1.86
C SER A 44 0.27 9.67 -2.59
N GLY A 45 0.74 8.54 -2.04
CA GLY A 45 0.45 7.20 -2.55
C GLY A 45 -1.05 6.90 -2.67
N MET A 46 -1.86 7.37 -1.72
CA MET A 46 -3.30 7.16 -1.72
C MET A 46 -3.99 8.03 -2.78
N GLY A 47 -3.57 9.29 -2.90
CA GLY A 47 -4.05 10.17 -3.96
C GLY A 47 -3.70 9.64 -5.35
N TYR A 48 -2.46 9.17 -5.53
CA TYR A 48 -1.96 8.71 -6.82
C TYR A 48 -2.76 7.54 -7.41
N TRP A 49 -3.07 6.49 -6.62
CA TRP A 49 -3.85 5.36 -7.13
C TRP A 49 -5.34 5.69 -7.33
N TYR A 50 -5.85 6.68 -6.60
CA TYR A 50 -7.25 7.06 -6.65
C TYR A 50 -7.57 8.02 -7.81
N ASP A 51 -6.63 8.90 -8.17
CA ASP A 51 -6.78 9.94 -9.17
C ASP A 51 -7.21 9.40 -10.55
N LYS A 52 -8.27 9.97 -11.13
CA LYS A 52 -8.81 9.56 -12.43
C LYS A 52 -7.84 9.75 -13.59
N SER A 53 -6.92 10.72 -13.50
CA SER A 53 -5.89 10.95 -14.53
C SER A 53 -4.92 9.78 -14.66
N ASN A 54 -4.79 8.97 -13.59
CA ASN A 54 -4.03 7.72 -13.59
C ASN A 54 -4.91 6.48 -13.85
N GLY A 55 -6.20 6.66 -14.18
CA GLY A 55 -7.17 5.57 -14.31
C GLY A 55 -7.73 5.08 -12.97
N GLY A 56 -7.57 5.86 -11.90
CA GLY A 56 -7.97 5.54 -10.55
C GLY A 56 -9.49 5.54 -10.29
N LEU A 57 -9.86 5.10 -9.09
CA LEU A 57 -11.25 4.90 -8.67
C LEU A 57 -12.10 6.20 -8.68
N GLU A 58 -11.48 7.38 -8.68
CA GLU A 58 -12.17 8.65 -8.91
C GLU A 58 -12.99 8.63 -10.21
N ALA A 59 -12.52 7.94 -11.25
CA ALA A 59 -13.23 7.85 -12.53
C ALA A 59 -14.63 7.20 -12.40
N VAL A 60 -14.81 6.34 -11.41
CA VAL A 60 -16.07 5.63 -11.15
C VAL A 60 -16.88 6.30 -10.04
N THR A 61 -16.20 6.91 -9.08
CA THR A 61 -16.84 7.47 -7.88
C THR A 61 -17.23 8.94 -8.05
N GLY A 62 -16.53 9.69 -8.91
CA GLY A 62 -16.77 11.12 -9.14
C GLY A 62 -16.44 12.04 -7.96
N ILE A 63 -15.88 11.50 -6.87
CA ILE A 63 -15.58 12.25 -5.64
C ILE A 63 -14.09 12.63 -5.67
N PRO A 64 -13.72 13.91 -5.52
CA PRO A 64 -12.32 14.29 -5.43
C PRO A 64 -11.63 13.70 -4.19
N TYR A 65 -10.34 13.34 -4.31
CA TYR A 65 -9.57 12.78 -3.19
C TYR A 65 -9.59 13.67 -1.93
N SER A 66 -9.62 15.00 -2.09
CA SER A 66 -9.67 15.99 -1.00
C SER A 66 -10.93 15.89 -0.11
N GLU A 67 -12.01 15.35 -0.67
CA GLU A 67 -13.30 15.16 0.01
C GLU A 67 -13.38 13.83 0.75
N LEU A 68 -12.44 12.91 0.53
CA LEU A 68 -12.41 11.62 1.18
C LEU A 68 -11.83 11.70 2.60
N SER A 69 -12.37 10.85 3.48
CA SER A 69 -11.80 10.57 4.80
C SER A 69 -10.43 9.89 4.74
N CYS A 70 -9.99 9.44 3.54
CA CYS A 70 -8.67 8.87 3.28
C CYS A 70 -7.52 9.80 3.68
N LYS A 71 -7.75 11.11 3.72
CA LYS A 71 -6.76 12.09 4.21
C LYS A 71 -6.41 11.89 5.69
N ASN A 72 -7.32 11.33 6.49
CA ASN A 72 -7.11 11.14 7.93
C ASN A 72 -6.11 10.01 8.25
N CYS A 73 -5.57 9.33 7.23
CA CYS A 73 -4.46 8.38 7.41
C CYS A 73 -3.08 9.05 7.35
N HIS A 74 -2.97 10.35 7.01
CA HIS A 74 -1.69 11.02 7.09
C HIS A 74 -1.27 11.24 8.55
N VAL A 75 0.03 11.17 8.79
CA VAL A 75 0.64 11.47 10.07
C VAL A 75 0.90 12.98 10.11
N SER A 76 0.24 13.66 11.03
CA SER A 76 0.25 15.12 11.11
C SER A 76 1.36 15.65 12.01
N SER A 77 1.82 14.81 12.96
CA SER A 77 2.82 15.20 13.93
C SER A 77 3.63 14.00 14.44
N CYS A 78 4.77 14.27 15.09
CA CYS A 78 5.57 13.25 15.75
C CYS A 78 4.79 12.52 16.86
N ASP A 79 3.76 13.15 17.43
CA ASP A 79 2.96 12.59 18.51
C ASP A 79 2.23 11.30 18.10
N ASP A 80 1.84 11.21 16.83
CA ASP A 80 1.06 10.09 16.31
C ASP A 80 1.80 8.75 16.47
N CYS A 81 3.14 8.77 16.51
CA CYS A 81 3.99 7.59 16.65
C CYS A 81 4.90 7.61 17.89
N HIS A 82 5.41 8.78 18.28
CA HIS A 82 6.42 8.87 19.34
C HIS A 82 5.84 9.19 20.72
N LYS A 83 4.65 9.80 20.81
CA LYS A 83 4.09 10.22 22.09
C LYS A 83 3.69 9.02 22.92
N THR A 84 4.21 9.01 24.14
CA THR A 84 3.87 8.07 25.21
C THR A 84 3.84 8.82 26.54
N GLU A 85 3.59 8.12 27.64
CA GLU A 85 3.57 8.71 28.99
C GLU A 85 4.63 8.06 29.88
N ALA A 86 5.31 8.90 30.66
CA ALA A 86 6.21 8.48 31.74
C ALA A 86 5.98 9.40 32.95
N ASP A 87 5.81 8.82 34.14
CA ASP A 87 5.55 9.55 35.39
C ASP A 87 4.36 10.53 35.30
N GLY A 88 3.29 10.13 34.60
CA GLY A 88 2.09 10.95 34.40
C GLY A 88 2.28 12.17 33.49
N LYS A 89 3.37 12.22 32.71
CA LYS A 89 3.66 13.30 31.75
C LYS A 89 3.88 12.75 30.36
N ALA A 90 3.42 13.49 29.35
CA ALA A 90 3.69 13.18 27.95
C ALA A 90 5.20 13.28 27.66
N THR A 91 5.72 12.29 26.94
CA THR A 91 7.12 12.23 26.51
C THR A 91 7.22 11.54 25.14
N TYR A 92 8.40 11.62 24.52
CA TYR A 92 8.69 10.89 23.28
C TYR A 92 9.56 9.67 23.53
N SER A 93 9.23 8.57 22.86
CA SER A 93 9.98 7.32 22.92
C SER A 93 10.16 6.69 21.55
N THR A 94 11.41 6.50 21.14
CA THR A 94 11.75 5.76 19.93
C THR A 94 11.46 4.27 20.07
N LYS A 95 11.61 3.71 21.28
CA LYS A 95 11.22 2.32 21.57
C LYS A 95 9.72 2.11 21.33
N PHE A 96 8.89 3.04 21.80
CA PHE A 96 7.45 3.00 21.57
C PHE A 96 7.10 3.15 20.08
N ALA A 97 7.72 4.11 19.39
CA ALA A 97 7.48 4.33 17.97
C ALA A 97 7.89 3.14 17.08
N ARG A 98 8.91 2.37 17.49
CA ARG A 98 9.37 1.16 16.77
C ARG A 98 8.54 -0.09 17.06
N ASP A 99 7.66 -0.04 18.06
CA ASP A 99 6.81 -1.18 18.39
C ASP A 99 5.87 -1.52 17.23
N GLN A 100 5.75 -2.79 16.89
CA GLN A 100 4.94 -3.25 15.78
C GLN A 100 3.46 -2.89 15.95
N ALA A 101 2.94 -2.88 17.18
CA ALA A 101 1.56 -2.48 17.45
C ALA A 101 1.30 -1.03 17.06
N MET A 102 2.33 -0.16 17.06
CA MET A 102 2.21 1.22 16.61
C MET A 102 1.91 1.28 15.10
N CYS A 103 2.68 0.54 14.31
CA CYS A 103 2.51 0.46 12.85
C CYS A 103 1.14 -0.14 12.48
N LEU A 104 0.75 -1.20 13.17
CA LEU A 104 -0.48 -1.96 12.88
C LEU A 104 -1.78 -1.18 13.17
N LYS A 105 -1.74 -0.06 13.90
CA LYS A 105 -2.93 0.82 14.07
C LYS A 105 -3.42 1.38 12.73
N CYS A 106 -2.50 1.66 11.81
CA CYS A 106 -2.81 2.22 10.49
C CYS A 106 -2.67 1.18 9.37
N HIS A 107 -1.74 0.24 9.50
CA HIS A 107 -1.48 -0.83 8.53
C HIS A 107 -2.44 -2.03 8.70
N ALA A 108 -3.75 -1.77 8.71
CA ALA A 108 -4.78 -2.78 9.02
C ALA A 108 -4.81 -4.00 8.07
N ARG A 109 -4.42 -3.82 6.79
CA ARG A 109 -4.28 -4.94 5.86
C ARG A 109 -3.17 -5.89 6.31
N GLU A 110 -2.06 -5.35 6.78
CA GLU A 110 -0.95 -6.14 7.30
C GLU A 110 -1.36 -6.85 8.60
N ALA A 111 -2.04 -6.14 9.51
CA ALA A 111 -2.57 -6.77 10.73
C ALA A 111 -3.52 -7.94 10.41
N SER A 112 -4.35 -7.79 9.37
CA SER A 112 -5.24 -8.87 8.90
C SER A 112 -4.46 -10.04 8.31
N MET A 113 -3.39 -9.74 7.56
CA MET A 113 -2.51 -10.76 6.98
C MET A 113 -1.84 -11.60 8.07
N MET A 114 -1.13 -10.94 8.99
CA MET A 114 -0.49 -11.63 10.11
C MET A 114 -1.45 -12.51 10.92
N LYS A 115 -2.69 -12.04 11.11
CA LYS A 115 -3.73 -12.81 11.81
C LYS A 115 -4.13 -14.06 11.03
N ILE A 116 -4.37 -13.94 9.72
CA ILE A 116 -4.70 -15.08 8.84
C ILE A 116 -3.54 -16.08 8.87
N ASP A 117 -2.31 -15.60 8.71
CA ASP A 117 -1.14 -16.48 8.68
C ASP A 117 -0.97 -17.27 9.99
N LYS A 118 -1.21 -16.60 11.11
CA LYS A 118 -1.19 -17.25 12.42
C LYS A 118 -2.28 -18.32 12.57
N LEU A 119 -3.49 -18.05 12.09
CA LEU A 119 -4.60 -19.00 12.13
C LEU A 119 -4.35 -20.23 11.25
N GLU A 120 -3.64 -20.04 10.14
CA GLU A 120 -3.27 -21.10 9.19
C GLU A 120 -1.91 -21.77 9.51
N ASN A 121 -1.28 -21.43 10.65
CA ASN A 121 0.01 -21.96 11.11
C ASN A 121 1.15 -21.84 10.09
N HIS A 122 1.20 -20.71 9.39
CA HIS A 122 2.23 -20.44 8.39
C HIS A 122 2.71 -18.99 8.49
N GLU A 123 3.03 -18.52 9.69
CA GLU A 123 3.55 -17.17 9.89
C GLU A 123 4.79 -16.86 9.03
N ASP A 124 5.01 -15.57 8.76
CA ASP A 124 6.18 -15.08 8.06
C ASP A 124 7.47 -15.52 8.74
N VAL A 125 8.41 -16.05 7.96
CA VAL A 125 9.66 -16.60 8.49
C VAL A 125 10.55 -15.58 9.20
N HIS A 126 10.47 -14.31 8.84
CA HIS A 126 11.20 -13.22 9.48
C HIS A 126 10.54 -12.84 10.80
N VAL A 127 9.20 -12.79 10.84
CA VAL A 127 8.45 -12.57 12.09
C VAL A 127 8.72 -13.70 13.08
N LEU A 128 8.73 -14.95 12.63
CA LEU A 128 9.09 -16.12 13.44
C LEU A 128 10.55 -16.05 13.94
N ALA A 129 11.44 -15.41 13.18
CA ALA A 129 12.82 -15.15 13.60
C ALA A 129 12.95 -13.94 14.55
N GLY A 130 11.85 -13.30 14.93
CA GLY A 130 11.81 -12.17 15.86
C GLY A 130 11.99 -10.81 15.19
N MET A 131 12.00 -10.72 13.86
CA MET A 131 12.06 -9.44 13.15
C MET A 131 10.75 -8.67 13.27
N GLN A 132 10.88 -7.35 13.42
CA GLN A 132 9.81 -6.36 13.45
C GLN A 132 9.85 -5.48 12.19
N CYS A 133 8.80 -4.67 11.99
CA CYS A 133 8.67 -3.81 10.82
C CYS A 133 9.93 -2.96 10.55
N MET A 134 10.50 -2.39 11.61
CA MET A 134 11.64 -1.46 11.52
C MET A 134 13.00 -2.14 11.36
N ASP A 135 13.05 -3.47 11.32
CA ASP A 135 14.27 -4.23 10.98
C ASP A 135 14.47 -4.28 9.46
N CYS A 136 13.38 -4.18 8.69
CA CYS A 136 13.42 -4.01 7.24
C CYS A 136 13.18 -2.54 6.84
N HIS A 137 12.17 -1.89 7.41
CA HIS A 137 11.78 -0.51 7.10
C HIS A 137 12.58 0.48 7.95
N THR A 138 13.52 1.18 7.32
CA THR A 138 14.40 2.12 8.03
C THR A 138 13.67 3.40 8.43
N GLY A 139 14.27 4.20 9.32
CA GLY A 139 13.76 5.54 9.63
C GLY A 139 13.63 6.45 8.39
N ARG A 140 14.41 6.19 7.33
CA ARG A 140 14.28 6.87 6.03
C ARG A 140 12.94 6.54 5.35
N ASP A 141 12.48 5.29 5.43
CA ASP A 141 11.21 4.87 4.83
C ASP A 141 10.01 5.52 5.53
N VAL A 142 10.15 5.78 6.84
CA VAL A 142 9.11 6.42 7.65
C VAL A 142 9.16 7.94 7.51
N HIS A 143 10.32 8.55 7.76
CA HIS A 143 10.50 10.01 7.80
C HIS A 143 10.82 10.65 6.44
N GLY A 144 10.99 9.86 5.38
CA GLY A 144 11.39 10.35 4.07
C GLY A 144 12.87 10.72 3.99
N ASN A 145 13.28 11.14 2.79
CA ASN A 145 14.66 11.52 2.47
C ASN A 145 14.75 12.88 1.74
N GLY A 146 13.73 13.73 1.89
CA GLY A 146 13.63 15.01 1.18
C GLY A 146 13.04 14.91 -0.23
N THR A 147 12.87 13.71 -0.78
CA THR A 147 12.20 13.49 -2.07
C THR A 147 10.71 13.22 -1.86
N VAL A 148 9.86 13.94 -2.58
CA VAL A 148 8.41 13.64 -2.62
C VAL A 148 8.17 12.53 -3.63
N TYR A 149 7.66 11.40 -3.16
CA TYR A 149 7.26 10.28 -4.02
C TYR A 149 5.76 10.29 -4.23
N ALA A 150 5.33 9.92 -5.44
CA ALA A 150 3.91 9.80 -5.75
C ALA A 150 3.32 8.49 -5.19
N SER A 151 4.14 7.47 -4.94
CA SER A 151 3.71 6.18 -4.40
C SER A 151 4.84 5.44 -3.70
N MET A 152 4.50 4.60 -2.72
CA MET A 152 5.46 3.65 -2.10
C MET A 152 6.04 2.64 -3.12
N LYS A 153 5.40 2.50 -4.28
CA LYS A 153 5.84 1.62 -5.37
C LYS A 153 6.80 2.29 -6.35
N GLN A 154 7.01 3.60 -6.21
CA GLN A 154 7.98 4.32 -7.03
C GLN A 154 9.39 3.86 -6.66
N VAL A 155 10.25 3.67 -7.67
CA VAL A 155 11.66 3.31 -7.47
C VAL A 155 12.32 4.29 -6.51
N GLY A 156 12.97 3.76 -5.47
CA GLY A 156 13.66 4.54 -4.45
C GLY A 156 12.80 5.04 -3.30
N ALA A 157 11.46 4.92 -3.36
CA ALA A 157 10.57 5.33 -2.28
C ALA A 157 10.74 4.49 -1.01
N LEU A 158 11.05 3.19 -1.18
CA LEU A 158 11.32 2.24 -0.12
C LEU A 158 12.72 1.64 -0.26
N THR A 159 13.33 1.33 0.88
CA THR A 159 14.68 0.73 0.99
C THR A 159 14.75 -0.79 1.12
N PRO A 160 13.77 -1.52 1.70
CA PRO A 160 13.88 -2.96 1.90
C PRO A 160 14.13 -3.71 0.59
N LYS A 161 15.12 -4.59 0.60
CA LYS A 161 15.46 -5.52 -0.49
C LYS A 161 15.94 -6.83 0.11
N CYS A 162 15.51 -7.95 -0.46
CA CYS A 162 15.90 -9.28 0.02
C CYS A 162 17.42 -9.45 0.02
N GLU A 163 18.06 -8.96 -1.04
CA GLU A 163 19.50 -9.01 -1.26
C GLU A 163 20.31 -8.22 -0.22
N GLY A 164 19.68 -7.32 0.53
CA GLY A 164 20.34 -6.59 1.62
C GLY A 164 20.70 -7.46 2.82
N CYS A 165 20.02 -8.59 3.01
CA CYS A 165 20.30 -9.57 4.07
C CYS A 165 20.64 -10.96 3.51
N HIS A 166 20.17 -11.29 2.31
CA HIS A 166 20.37 -12.57 1.64
C HIS A 166 21.46 -12.49 0.57
N GLU A 167 22.67 -12.09 0.96
CA GLU A 167 23.81 -11.94 0.02
C GLU A 167 24.27 -13.27 -0.59
N LYS A 168 24.10 -14.37 0.15
CA LYS A 168 24.47 -15.73 -0.26
C LYS A 168 23.23 -16.61 -0.28
N ILE A 169 22.59 -16.68 -1.43
CA ILE A 169 21.46 -17.59 -1.67
C ILE A 169 21.97 -18.95 -2.13
N ALA A 170 21.38 -20.02 -1.59
CA ALA A 170 21.58 -21.36 -2.11
C ALA A 170 21.05 -21.40 -3.55
N GLN A 171 21.94 -21.66 -4.51
CA GLN A 171 21.54 -21.76 -5.91
C GLN A 171 20.65 -22.98 -6.10
N THR A 172 19.52 -22.76 -6.77
CA THR A 172 18.57 -23.82 -7.15
C THR A 172 18.38 -23.76 -8.66
N THR A 173 17.77 -24.80 -9.23
CA THR A 173 17.34 -24.79 -10.62
C THR A 173 16.49 -23.55 -10.93
N SER A 174 15.54 -23.21 -10.06
CA SER A 174 14.69 -22.02 -10.20
C SER A 174 15.49 -20.71 -10.24
N HIS A 175 16.48 -20.53 -9.35
CA HIS A 175 17.36 -19.36 -9.37
C HIS A 175 18.14 -19.26 -10.69
N THR A 176 18.60 -20.40 -11.22
CA THR A 176 19.40 -20.44 -12.45
C THR A 176 18.57 -20.10 -13.69
N VAL A 177 17.38 -20.67 -13.84
CA VAL A 177 16.56 -20.49 -15.06
C VAL A 177 15.87 -19.12 -15.11
N HIS A 178 15.48 -18.60 -13.94
CA HIS A 178 14.82 -17.30 -13.83
C HIS A 178 15.80 -16.14 -13.76
N ALA A 179 16.92 -16.30 -13.05
CA ALA A 179 17.94 -15.26 -12.87
C ALA A 179 17.29 -13.89 -12.58
N GLU A 180 17.64 -12.85 -13.34
CA GLU A 180 17.15 -11.49 -13.16
C GLU A 180 15.73 -11.23 -13.71
N LYS A 181 14.99 -12.26 -14.17
CA LYS A 181 13.65 -12.08 -14.76
C LYS A 181 12.54 -11.99 -13.71
N LEU A 182 12.74 -12.62 -12.56
CA LEU A 182 11.79 -12.62 -11.45
C LEU A 182 12.38 -11.87 -10.26
N ASP A 183 11.53 -11.11 -9.60
CA ASP A 183 11.79 -10.55 -8.28
C ASP A 183 11.60 -11.64 -7.22
N CYS A 184 12.35 -11.62 -6.12
CA CYS A 184 12.29 -12.65 -5.07
C CYS A 184 10.85 -12.89 -4.58
N ASN A 185 10.05 -11.84 -4.55
CA ASN A 185 8.67 -11.89 -4.07
C ASN A 185 7.76 -12.78 -4.93
N ALA A 186 8.04 -12.94 -6.24
CA ALA A 186 7.25 -13.82 -7.10
C ALA A 186 7.24 -15.27 -6.60
N CYS A 187 8.33 -15.73 -5.99
CA CYS A 187 8.49 -17.11 -5.52
C CYS A 187 8.36 -17.24 -4.00
N HIS A 188 8.83 -16.25 -3.23
CA HIS A 188 8.96 -16.37 -1.78
C HIS A 188 7.79 -15.77 -0.99
N VAL A 189 6.99 -14.87 -1.56
CA VAL A 189 5.77 -14.40 -0.90
C VAL A 189 4.71 -15.51 -0.98
N ARG A 190 4.21 -16.00 0.15
CA ARG A 190 3.19 -17.07 0.23
C ARG A 190 1.83 -16.63 -0.29
N GLN A 191 1.38 -15.48 0.17
CA GLN A 191 0.07 -14.96 -0.17
C GLN A 191 -0.02 -13.46 0.07
N VAL A 192 -0.96 -12.83 -0.62
CA VAL A 192 -1.29 -11.43 -0.48
C VAL A 192 -2.78 -11.31 -0.22
N VAL A 193 -3.14 -10.87 0.99
CA VAL A 193 -4.54 -10.57 1.31
C VAL A 193 -5.05 -9.47 0.40
N SER A 194 -6.07 -9.83 -0.36
CA SER A 194 -6.80 -8.98 -1.28
C SER A 194 -8.16 -8.65 -0.67
N CYS A 195 -8.68 -7.47 -0.97
CA CYS A 195 -9.99 -7.06 -0.49
C CYS A 195 -10.95 -7.05 -1.67
N THR A 196 -12.03 -7.81 -1.57
CA THR A 196 -13.03 -7.88 -2.62
C THR A 196 -14.32 -7.22 -2.15
N ASN A 197 -15.10 -6.70 -3.10
CA ASN A 197 -16.35 -6.00 -2.83
C ASN A 197 -16.19 -4.88 -1.80
N CYS A 198 -15.10 -4.09 -1.93
CA CYS A 198 -14.88 -2.95 -1.06
C CYS A 198 -15.97 -1.90 -1.32
N HIS A 199 -16.88 -1.76 -0.36
CA HIS A 199 -18.07 -0.93 -0.52
C HIS A 199 -17.70 0.54 -0.27
N PHE A 200 -17.43 1.26 -1.35
CA PHE A 200 -16.83 2.58 -1.30
C PHE A 200 -17.78 3.63 -0.70
N GLU A 201 -19.09 3.52 -0.96
CA GLU A 201 -20.05 4.44 -0.33
C GLU A 201 -20.06 4.34 1.19
N THR A 202 -19.91 3.13 1.75
CA THR A 202 -19.87 2.96 3.21
C THR A 202 -18.63 3.64 3.79
N LEU A 203 -17.50 3.53 3.10
CA LEU A 203 -16.28 4.24 3.47
C LEU A 203 -16.47 5.76 3.45
N VAL A 204 -17.12 6.30 2.41
CA VAL A 204 -17.38 7.73 2.29
C VAL A 204 -18.34 8.22 3.37
N LYS A 205 -19.47 7.53 3.57
CA LYS A 205 -20.55 7.95 4.50
C LYS A 205 -20.19 7.76 5.98
N THR A 206 -19.44 6.70 6.30
CA THR A 206 -19.23 6.28 7.70
C THR A 206 -17.77 6.25 8.14
N GLY A 207 -16.83 6.41 7.21
CA GLY A 207 -15.40 6.20 7.46
C GLY A 207 -15.00 4.73 7.65
N LYS A 208 -15.96 3.80 7.68
CA LYS A 208 -15.69 2.37 7.91
C LYS A 208 -15.47 1.65 6.59
N ARG A 209 -14.38 0.89 6.52
CA ARG A 209 -14.10 -0.02 5.39
C ARG A 209 -14.93 -1.28 5.56
N VAL A 210 -15.79 -1.57 4.59
CA VAL A 210 -16.50 -2.84 4.46
C VAL A 210 -15.99 -3.52 3.20
N ALA A 211 -15.46 -4.72 3.36
CA ALA A 211 -14.92 -5.54 2.27
C ALA A 211 -14.91 -7.01 2.72
N VAL A 212 -14.81 -7.91 1.74
CA VAL A 212 -14.59 -9.33 1.97
C VAL A 212 -13.09 -9.60 1.78
N PRO A 213 -12.33 -9.93 2.84
CA PRO A 213 -10.93 -10.30 2.68
C PRO A 213 -10.82 -11.67 2.01
N VAL A 214 -9.91 -11.80 1.07
CA VAL A 214 -9.56 -13.05 0.39
C VAL A 214 -8.07 -13.29 0.55
N SER A 215 -7.72 -14.50 0.96
CA SER A 215 -6.35 -15.00 1.14
C SER A 215 -6.05 -16.10 0.11
N GLY A 216 -4.82 -16.59 0.09
CA GLY A 216 -4.38 -17.68 -0.78
C GLY A 216 -3.99 -17.25 -2.20
N TRP A 217 -3.89 -15.95 -2.48
CA TRP A 217 -3.52 -15.41 -3.78
C TRP A 217 -2.11 -14.85 -3.82
N VAL A 218 -1.43 -15.08 -4.93
CA VAL A 218 -0.31 -14.24 -5.38
C VAL A 218 -0.54 -13.90 -6.84
N PHE A 219 -0.87 -12.64 -7.12
CA PHE A 219 -0.95 -12.18 -8.51
C PHE A 219 0.46 -11.95 -9.04
N LEU A 220 0.71 -12.23 -10.33
CA LEU A 220 1.98 -11.93 -10.98
C LEU A 220 1.83 -10.76 -11.94
N MET A 221 2.63 -9.72 -11.72
CA MET A 221 2.71 -8.52 -12.56
C MET A 221 4.16 -8.13 -12.82
N ASN A 222 4.39 -7.34 -13.87
CA ASN A 222 5.69 -6.72 -14.10
C ASN A 222 5.83 -5.45 -13.26
N SER A 223 6.98 -5.26 -12.64
CA SER A 223 7.38 -4.03 -11.96
C SER A 223 8.91 -3.94 -11.95
N ASN A 224 9.46 -2.75 -12.21
CA ASN A 224 10.91 -2.52 -12.24
C ASN A 224 11.69 -3.50 -13.13
N GLY A 225 11.10 -3.88 -14.28
CA GLY A 225 11.72 -4.78 -15.25
C GLY A 225 11.67 -6.28 -14.91
N LYS A 226 11.10 -6.66 -13.77
CA LYS A 226 10.96 -8.05 -13.32
C LYS A 226 9.48 -8.41 -13.11
N ALA A 227 9.13 -9.69 -13.20
CA ALA A 227 7.84 -10.15 -12.68
C ALA A 227 7.93 -10.34 -11.16
N THR A 228 6.94 -9.82 -10.43
CA THR A 228 6.87 -9.79 -8.96
C THR A 228 5.46 -10.14 -8.49
N SER A 229 5.30 -10.32 -7.17
CA SER A 229 3.99 -10.49 -6.55
C SER A 229 3.18 -9.20 -6.59
N ALA A 230 1.88 -9.35 -6.71
CA ALA A 230 0.89 -8.29 -6.76
C ALA A 230 -0.34 -8.66 -5.92
N ASN A 231 -1.14 -7.64 -5.62
CA ASN A 231 -2.48 -7.82 -5.05
C ASN A 231 -3.55 -7.42 -6.05
N MET A 232 -4.77 -7.82 -5.73
CA MET A 232 -5.98 -7.30 -6.34
C MET A 232 -6.87 -6.61 -5.31
N GLN A 233 -7.64 -5.63 -5.76
CA GLN A 233 -8.77 -5.08 -5.02
C GLN A 233 -9.95 -4.81 -5.94
N THR A 234 -11.15 -5.24 -5.54
CA THR A 234 -12.40 -4.82 -6.18
C THR A 234 -13.16 -3.84 -5.32
N PHE A 235 -13.84 -2.90 -5.99
CA PHE A 235 -14.69 -1.91 -5.35
C PHE A 235 -16.10 -1.96 -5.94
N VAL A 236 -17.06 -1.63 -5.09
CA VAL A 236 -18.44 -1.33 -5.45
C VAL A 236 -18.72 0.10 -5.02
N ALA A 237 -19.00 0.95 -5.99
CA ALA A 237 -19.32 2.37 -5.85
C ALA A 237 -20.83 2.60 -6.06
N GLN A 238 -21.23 3.87 -6.06
CA GLN A 238 -22.62 4.27 -6.21
C GLN A 238 -23.25 3.73 -7.49
N GLY A 239 -24.51 3.31 -7.39
CA GLY A 239 -25.25 2.75 -8.52
C GLY A 239 -24.78 1.37 -8.95
N ASN A 240 -24.14 0.60 -8.07
CA ASN A 240 -23.50 -0.70 -8.36
C ASN A 240 -22.36 -0.61 -9.37
N ASN A 241 -21.76 0.58 -9.56
CA ASN A 241 -20.59 0.70 -10.42
C ASN A 241 -19.40 -0.05 -9.80
N THR A 242 -18.73 -0.85 -10.62
CA THR A 242 -17.64 -1.73 -10.18
C THR A 242 -16.29 -1.18 -10.62
N PHE A 243 -15.23 -1.59 -9.91
CA PHE A 243 -13.85 -1.24 -10.28
C PHE A 243 -12.91 -2.37 -9.86
N LEU A 244 -11.92 -2.65 -10.70
CA LEU A 244 -10.90 -3.66 -10.45
C LEU A 244 -9.52 -3.01 -10.49
N MET A 245 -8.71 -3.26 -9.46
CA MET A 245 -7.35 -2.76 -9.38
C MET A 245 -6.38 -3.90 -9.15
N PHE A 246 -5.23 -3.83 -9.81
CA PHE A 246 -4.05 -4.62 -9.48
C PHE A 246 -2.87 -3.69 -9.17
N ALA A 247 -2.02 -4.10 -8.23
CA ALA A 247 -0.81 -3.36 -7.91
C ALA A 247 0.30 -4.30 -7.42
N PRO A 248 1.58 -4.08 -7.80
CA PRO A 248 2.71 -4.79 -7.22
C PRO A 248 2.69 -4.69 -5.69
N GLN A 249 2.89 -5.80 -5.00
CA GLN A 249 2.75 -5.89 -3.55
C GLN A 249 3.75 -6.85 -2.94
N PHE A 250 4.50 -6.35 -1.96
CA PHE A 250 5.20 -7.17 -0.99
C PHE A 250 4.28 -7.33 0.23
N SER A 251 3.87 -8.56 0.53
CA SER A 251 3.18 -8.88 1.79
C SER A 251 4.17 -9.45 2.79
N HIS A 252 3.97 -9.20 4.08
CA HIS A 252 4.75 -9.83 5.15
C HIS A 252 4.18 -11.22 5.45
N SER A 253 4.13 -12.04 4.40
CA SER A 253 3.80 -13.45 4.42
C SER A 253 4.85 -14.18 3.57
N VAL A 254 6.09 -14.23 4.06
CA VAL A 254 7.24 -14.77 3.33
C VAL A 254 7.56 -16.19 3.78
N MET A 255 7.91 -17.04 2.81
CA MET A 255 8.28 -18.43 2.98
C MET A 255 9.80 -18.64 2.91
N LYS A 256 10.28 -19.62 3.68
CA LYS A 256 11.68 -20.06 3.66
C LYS A 256 12.07 -20.63 2.29
N CYS A 257 11.23 -21.51 1.75
CA CYS A 257 11.41 -22.10 0.44
C CYS A 257 10.49 -21.38 -0.55
N GLY A 258 11.03 -21.02 -1.72
CA GLY A 258 10.22 -20.52 -2.81
C GLY A 258 9.35 -21.64 -3.40
N ARG A 259 8.33 -21.23 -4.17
CA ARG A 259 7.42 -22.14 -4.88
C ARG A 259 8.13 -23.13 -5.79
N THR A 260 7.51 -24.30 -5.97
CA THR A 260 7.89 -25.27 -7.00
C THR A 260 7.47 -24.80 -8.39
N CYS A 261 7.94 -25.50 -9.42
CA CYS A 261 7.59 -25.18 -10.81
C CYS A 261 6.08 -25.37 -11.04
N GLU A 262 5.52 -26.46 -10.53
CA GLU A 262 4.12 -26.89 -10.72
C GLU A 262 3.12 -25.96 -10.04
N GLU A 263 3.53 -25.26 -8.98
CA GLU A 263 2.70 -24.23 -8.33
C GLU A 263 2.54 -22.97 -9.19
N CYS A 264 3.43 -22.75 -10.16
CA CYS A 264 3.44 -21.55 -11.01
C CYS A 264 3.14 -21.85 -12.49
N HIS A 265 3.56 -23.01 -12.99
CA HIS A 265 3.59 -23.36 -14.41
C HIS A 265 2.53 -24.41 -14.76
N ALA A 266 1.94 -24.25 -15.94
CA ALA A 266 0.92 -25.13 -16.51
C ALA A 266 -0.29 -25.38 -15.59
N THR A 267 -0.61 -24.42 -14.72
CA THR A 267 -1.80 -24.47 -13.86
C THR A 267 -3.05 -24.14 -14.67
N GLU A 268 -4.22 -24.53 -14.16
CA GLU A 268 -5.52 -24.20 -14.76
C GLU A 268 -5.68 -22.69 -14.94
N VAL A 269 -5.30 -21.90 -13.93
CA VAL A 269 -5.36 -20.43 -13.97
C VAL A 269 -4.44 -19.83 -15.03
N VAL A 270 -3.29 -20.46 -15.30
CA VAL A 270 -2.42 -20.04 -16.41
C VAL A 270 -3.06 -20.33 -17.77
N ALA A 271 -3.74 -21.47 -17.92
CA ALA A 271 -4.46 -21.80 -19.15
C ALA A 271 -5.63 -20.82 -19.39
N GLU A 272 -6.38 -20.50 -18.34
CA GLU A 272 -7.38 -19.43 -18.31
C GLU A 272 -6.78 -18.08 -18.76
N ALA A 273 -5.72 -17.61 -18.10
CA ALA A 273 -5.07 -16.35 -18.42
C ALA A 273 -4.60 -16.29 -19.89
N LYS A 274 -4.09 -17.39 -20.43
CA LYS A 274 -3.70 -17.50 -21.85
C LYS A 274 -4.90 -17.43 -22.80
N SER A 275 -6.07 -17.91 -22.38
CA SER A 275 -7.32 -17.79 -23.16
C SER A 275 -7.92 -16.38 -23.16
N GLY A 276 -7.37 -15.46 -22.35
CA GLY A 276 -7.87 -14.10 -22.19
C GLY A 276 -9.05 -13.97 -21.22
N LYS A 277 -9.32 -14.99 -20.41
CA LYS A 277 -10.35 -14.99 -19.37
C LYS A 277 -9.82 -15.62 -18.10
N VAL A 278 -9.90 -14.93 -16.95
CA VAL A 278 -9.43 -15.44 -15.66
C VAL A 278 -10.58 -15.46 -14.67
N ARG A 279 -10.87 -16.62 -14.08
CA ARG A 279 -11.91 -16.77 -13.08
C ARG A 279 -11.34 -16.51 -11.70
N LEU A 280 -11.79 -15.44 -11.04
CA LEU A 280 -11.24 -15.03 -9.74
C LEU A 280 -12.19 -15.26 -8.58
N LEU A 281 -13.45 -14.83 -8.71
CA LEU A 281 -14.47 -15.03 -7.67
C LEU A 281 -15.78 -15.48 -8.30
N TRP A 282 -16.39 -16.53 -7.72
CA TRP A 282 -17.70 -17.03 -8.14
C TRP A 282 -18.57 -17.35 -6.93
N LEU A 283 -19.87 -17.54 -7.17
CA LEU A 283 -20.83 -17.95 -6.16
C LEU A 283 -21.22 -19.40 -6.42
N ASP A 284 -21.25 -20.21 -5.38
CA ASP A 284 -21.84 -21.55 -5.40
C ASP A 284 -22.71 -21.79 -4.15
N SER A 285 -23.17 -23.04 -3.94
CA SER A 285 -23.99 -23.42 -2.79
C SER A 285 -23.29 -23.22 -1.44
N SER A 286 -21.96 -23.12 -1.42
CA SER A 286 -21.15 -22.88 -0.23
C SER A 286 -20.82 -21.39 -0.04
N GLY A 287 -21.33 -20.51 -0.91
CA GLY A 287 -21.13 -19.07 -0.86
C GLY A 287 -20.07 -18.59 -1.86
N VAL A 288 -19.34 -17.53 -1.47
CA VAL A 288 -18.34 -16.90 -2.34
C VAL A 288 -17.08 -17.73 -2.34
N GLN A 289 -16.75 -18.28 -3.50
CA GLN A 289 -15.50 -18.98 -3.75
C GLN A 289 -14.51 -18.08 -4.48
N HIS A 290 -13.26 -18.51 -4.48
CA HIS A 290 -12.17 -17.83 -5.16
C HIS A 290 -11.15 -18.82 -5.70
N ALA A 291 -10.45 -18.42 -6.76
CA ALA A 291 -9.26 -19.14 -7.24
C ALA A 291 -8.20 -19.20 -6.13
N ARG A 292 -7.16 -20.01 -6.25
CA ARG A 292 -6.05 -20.03 -5.27
C ARG A 292 -4.72 -20.19 -5.97
N GLY A 293 -3.65 -19.79 -5.28
CA GLY A 293 -2.28 -19.93 -5.76
C GLY A 293 -1.81 -18.75 -6.60
N VAL A 294 -0.97 -19.06 -7.59
CA VAL A 294 -0.30 -18.06 -8.43
C VAL A 294 -1.17 -17.71 -9.63
N ILE A 295 -1.51 -16.43 -9.74
CA ILE A 295 -2.47 -15.93 -10.74
C ILE A 295 -1.77 -14.92 -11.65
N PRO A 296 -1.50 -15.27 -12.92
CA PRO A 296 -0.96 -14.31 -13.89
C PRO A 296 -1.94 -13.15 -14.11
N VAL A 297 -1.42 -11.92 -14.23
CA VAL A 297 -2.22 -10.75 -14.67
C VAL A 297 -1.93 -10.49 -16.15
N PRO A 298 -2.67 -11.10 -17.08
CA PRO A 298 -2.49 -10.89 -18.51
C PRO A 298 -2.98 -9.51 -18.99
N SER A 299 -2.36 -8.98 -20.04
CA SER A 299 -2.87 -7.78 -20.71
C SER A 299 -4.19 -8.07 -21.42
N GLY A 300 -5.21 -7.25 -21.16
CA GLY A 300 -6.49 -7.29 -21.89
C GLY A 300 -7.40 -8.47 -21.59
N ALA A 301 -7.15 -9.24 -20.52
CA ALA A 301 -8.06 -10.31 -20.14
C ALA A 301 -9.33 -9.79 -19.47
N LYS A 302 -10.38 -10.57 -19.61
CA LYS A 302 -11.61 -10.43 -18.85
C LYS A 302 -11.51 -11.21 -17.54
N TYR A 303 -12.01 -10.62 -16.46
CA TYR A 303 -11.99 -11.25 -15.15
C TYR A 303 -13.42 -11.61 -14.72
N GLU A 304 -13.67 -12.89 -14.44
CA GLU A 304 -14.93 -13.33 -13.86
C GLU A 304 -14.91 -13.08 -12.34
N LEU A 305 -15.78 -12.19 -11.91
CA LEU A 305 -15.84 -11.63 -10.57
C LEU A 305 -17.30 -11.55 -10.11
N VAL A 306 -17.63 -12.20 -9.01
CA VAL A 306 -18.88 -11.94 -8.31
C VAL A 306 -18.78 -10.64 -7.52
N PHE A 307 -19.60 -9.67 -7.92
CA PHE A 307 -19.76 -8.42 -7.20
C PHE A 307 -20.95 -8.51 -6.24
N GLN A 308 -20.75 -7.98 -5.04
CA GLN A 308 -21.80 -7.92 -4.02
C GLN A 308 -21.95 -6.50 -3.49
N ASN A 309 -23.19 -6.07 -3.35
CA ASN A 309 -23.56 -4.86 -2.63
C ASN A 309 -23.66 -5.17 -1.12
N HIS A 310 -23.50 -4.14 -0.29
CA HIS A 310 -23.67 -4.22 1.15
C HIS A 310 -24.55 -3.08 1.66
N GLN A 311 -25.79 -3.41 2.03
CA GLN A 311 -26.78 -2.47 2.58
C GLN A 311 -27.34 -3.02 3.89
N ASP A 312 -27.49 -2.15 4.90
CA ASP A 312 -28.04 -2.49 6.22
C ASP A 312 -27.42 -3.74 6.88
N GLY A 313 -26.12 -3.94 6.69
CA GLY A 313 -25.38 -5.07 7.25
C GLY A 313 -25.54 -6.39 6.48
N LYS A 314 -26.20 -6.38 5.32
CA LYS A 314 -26.46 -7.57 4.50
C LYS A 314 -25.77 -7.47 3.15
N TRP A 315 -25.20 -8.59 2.72
CA TRP A 315 -24.62 -8.75 1.39
C TRP A 315 -25.65 -9.27 0.39
N SER A 316 -25.66 -8.70 -0.81
CA SER A 316 -26.50 -9.16 -1.92
C SER A 316 -25.71 -9.16 -3.22
N VAL A 317 -25.97 -10.13 -4.10
CA VAL A 317 -25.29 -10.23 -5.40
C VAL A 317 -25.76 -9.09 -6.31
N ILE A 318 -24.82 -8.48 -7.03
CA ILE A 318 -25.13 -7.56 -8.13
C ILE A 318 -25.26 -8.42 -9.37
N GLU A 319 -26.49 -8.55 -9.88
CA GLU A 319 -26.79 -9.31 -11.09
C GLU A 319 -26.25 -8.58 -12.33
N ASN A 320 -25.54 -9.31 -13.19
CA ASN A 320 -24.98 -8.81 -14.46
C ASN A 320 -24.28 -7.43 -14.35
N PRO A 321 -23.27 -7.29 -13.48
CA PRO A 321 -22.56 -6.02 -13.33
C PRO A 321 -21.88 -5.66 -14.66
N ALA A 322 -21.79 -4.35 -14.94
CA ALA A 322 -20.97 -3.88 -16.04
C ALA A 322 -19.51 -4.35 -15.87
N GLU A 323 -18.82 -4.56 -16.99
CA GLU A 323 -17.41 -4.93 -16.97
C GLU A 323 -16.61 -3.81 -16.27
N PRO A 324 -15.91 -4.12 -15.15
CA PRO A 324 -15.26 -3.09 -14.35
C PRO A 324 -14.10 -2.47 -15.15
N PRO A 325 -13.90 -1.14 -15.08
CA PRO A 325 -12.63 -0.56 -15.47
C PRO A 325 -11.50 -1.22 -14.67
N ILE A 326 -10.41 -1.54 -15.37
CA ILE A 326 -9.23 -2.19 -14.80
C ILE A 326 -8.11 -1.17 -14.67
N HIS A 327 -7.60 -1.01 -13.45
CA HIS A 327 -6.48 -0.14 -13.15
C HIS A 327 -5.24 -0.93 -12.71
N PHE A 328 -4.14 -0.75 -13.43
CA PHE A 328 -2.82 -1.25 -13.03
C PHE A 328 -2.06 -0.15 -12.29
N ALA A 329 -2.22 -0.12 -10.96
CA ALA A 329 -1.70 0.94 -10.11
C ALA A 329 -0.23 0.71 -9.72
N GLY A 330 0.43 1.77 -9.26
CA GLY A 330 1.74 1.67 -8.61
C GLY A 330 2.87 1.21 -9.53
N TYR A 331 2.89 1.70 -10.77
CA TYR A 331 3.93 1.40 -11.78
C TYR A 331 4.03 -0.09 -12.15
N GLY A 332 2.98 -0.86 -11.87
CA GLY A 332 2.85 -2.23 -12.33
C GLY A 332 2.28 -2.29 -13.74
N THR A 333 2.75 -3.24 -14.54
CA THR A 333 2.14 -3.55 -15.84
C THR A 333 1.75 -5.03 -15.90
N PRO A 334 0.75 -5.39 -16.73
CA PRO A 334 0.41 -6.79 -16.96
C PRO A 334 1.60 -7.60 -17.51
N LEU A 335 1.50 -8.92 -17.40
CA LEU A 335 2.39 -9.85 -18.06
C LEU A 335 2.15 -9.85 -19.57
N SER A 336 3.24 -9.95 -20.33
CA SER A 336 3.21 -10.07 -21.78
C SER A 336 2.74 -11.47 -22.22
N GLY A 337 2.22 -11.58 -23.45
CA GLY A 337 1.89 -12.88 -24.04
C GLY A 337 3.06 -13.87 -24.01
N ALA A 338 4.29 -13.40 -24.26
CA ALA A 338 5.50 -14.23 -24.17
C ALA A 338 5.79 -14.75 -22.76
N GLN A 339 5.43 -14.00 -21.70
CA GLN A 339 5.53 -14.48 -20.32
C GLN A 339 4.45 -15.52 -20.02
N LEU A 340 3.22 -15.32 -20.50
CA LEU A 340 2.13 -16.30 -20.37
C LEU A 340 2.47 -17.61 -21.09
N GLU A 341 3.06 -17.54 -22.29
CA GLU A 341 3.53 -18.72 -23.03
C GLU A 341 4.64 -19.49 -22.31
N LYS A 342 5.44 -18.83 -21.48
CA LYS A 342 6.44 -19.51 -20.63
C LYS A 342 5.78 -20.14 -19.41
N LEU A 343 4.84 -19.44 -18.78
CA LEU A 343 4.07 -19.98 -17.66
C LEU A 343 3.23 -21.19 -18.10
N ALA A 344 2.71 -21.22 -19.32
CA ALA A 344 1.86 -22.32 -19.81
C ALA A 344 2.61 -23.62 -20.10
N ARG A 345 3.95 -23.64 -20.04
CA ARG A 345 4.76 -24.84 -20.29
C ARG A 345 4.78 -25.72 -19.06
N VAL A 346 4.69 -27.03 -19.27
CA VAL A 346 4.98 -28.00 -18.20
C VAL A 346 6.48 -28.03 -17.98
N GLU A 347 6.94 -27.37 -16.93
CA GLU A 347 8.35 -27.42 -16.53
C GLU A 347 8.57 -28.68 -15.69
N ARG A 348 9.30 -29.64 -16.23
CA ARG A 348 9.73 -30.81 -15.44
C ARG A 348 10.99 -30.42 -14.69
N GLY A 349 10.90 -30.30 -13.36
CA GLY A 349 12.07 -30.22 -12.51
C GLY A 349 12.98 -31.39 -12.81
N LYS A 350 14.18 -31.12 -13.34
CA LYS A 350 15.25 -32.13 -13.40
C LYS A 350 15.98 -32.16 -12.08
#